data_AF-A0A131ZWD9-F1
#
_entry.id   AF-A0A131ZWD9-F1
#
_cell.length_a   1.000
_cell.length_b   1.000
_cell.length_c   1.000
_cell.angle_alpha   90.00
_cell.angle_beta   90.00
_cell.angle_gamma   90.00
#
_symmetry.space_group_name_H-M   'P 1'
#
loop_
_entity.id
_entity.type
_entity.pdbx_description
1 polymer ?
#
loop_
_entity_poly.entity_id
_entity_poly.type
_entity_poly.pdbx_seq_one_letter_code
_entity_poly.pdbx_strand_id
1 'polypeptide(L)'
;MDSKSDQSVCSIGIGQQQPDSIENPNRSKKFDLELIRPKAENSSGRDDYYPTFDCILFLIFCGEHDRFAVTDIHNDNKNAIIWLPFVGREGRNWRQASEEGLQLIFERRDNEGMVVNRADLAHTSRIIELCHLQTVSGRWIQRMTQFVNITRCNQTCQPINSIKWIDTGSILKMDDDIWGPEFCRYLKKLESKRLELKVIEFSIDKILKHHHSNERSDRSDLLPGLIRSKNLSQKSLLDLYEHYLHHTFPSYYLNYQSFKIYLSKCGFRSQIIENYSKRLFDFCRARSKRDLTPTDSNKYIDFHDICFLLIGFDPELPIEDKFQ
;
A
#
# COMPACT_ATOMS: atom_id res chain seq x y z
N MET A 1 10.61 5.70 54.96
CA MET A 1 11.35 4.58 55.54
C MET A 1 10.34 3.48 55.86
N ASP A 2 10.29 2.31 55.22
CA ASP A 2 11.06 1.79 54.09
C ASP A 2 10.26 0.71 53.35
N SER A 3 10.57 0.64 52.05
CA SER A 3 10.62 -0.51 51.14
C SER A 3 9.51 -1.57 51.14
N LYS A 4 8.76 -1.59 50.02
CA LYS A 4 8.28 -2.80 49.36
C LYS A 4 9.46 -3.46 48.62
N SER A 5 9.62 -4.77 48.76
CA SER A 5 10.56 -5.58 47.97
C SER A 5 9.81 -6.60 47.11
N ASP A 6 10.34 -6.76 45.91
CA ASP A 6 9.89 -7.53 44.75
C ASP A 6 9.64 -9.02 44.99
N GLN A 7 8.63 -9.57 44.31
CA GLN A 7 8.54 -11.00 44.01
C GLN A 7 8.84 -11.22 42.53
N SER A 8 10.02 -11.78 42.30
CA SER A 8 10.50 -12.41 41.07
C SER A 8 10.00 -13.85 41.01
N VAL A 9 9.37 -14.25 39.90
CA VAL A 9 9.02 -15.63 39.50
C VAL A 9 8.75 -15.56 37.98
N CYS A 10 9.30 -16.31 37.03
CA CYS A 10 10.20 -17.47 37.01
C CYS A 10 10.85 -17.57 35.61
N SER A 11 12.08 -18.10 35.57
CA SER A 11 12.77 -18.63 34.39
C SER A 11 12.01 -19.79 33.74
N ILE A 12 12.04 -19.87 32.41
CA ILE A 12 11.63 -21.06 31.65
C ILE A 12 12.89 -21.81 31.19
N GLY A 13 13.02 -23.04 31.67
CA GLY A 13 14.14 -23.94 31.43
C GLY A 13 14.07 -24.65 30.07
N ILE A 14 15.26 -25.01 29.59
CA ILE A 14 15.55 -25.81 28.40
C ILE A 14 15.35 -27.30 28.74
N GLY A 15 14.65 -28.04 27.87
CA GLY A 15 14.55 -29.50 27.92
C GLY A 15 14.33 -30.08 26.53
N GLN A 16 15.25 -30.95 26.09
CA GLN A 16 15.20 -31.74 24.86
C GLN A 16 14.38 -33.02 25.05
N GLN A 17 13.63 -33.49 24.02
CA GLN A 17 13.87 -34.73 23.25
C GLN A 17 12.72 -35.06 22.25
N GLN A 18 13.12 -35.70 21.14
CA GLN A 18 12.51 -36.17 19.87
C GLN A 18 11.30 -37.15 19.95
N PRO A 19 10.80 -37.82 18.86
CA PRO A 19 10.56 -37.49 17.43
C PRO A 19 9.13 -37.88 16.94
N ASP A 20 8.93 -37.82 15.62
CA ASP A 20 7.95 -38.54 14.77
C ASP A 20 6.60 -37.90 14.37
N SER A 21 6.40 -38.05 13.07
CA SER A 21 5.41 -37.50 12.15
C SER A 21 4.02 -38.09 12.32
N ILE A 22 3.03 -37.21 12.49
CA ILE A 22 1.64 -37.45 12.08
C ILE A 22 1.16 -36.20 11.36
N GLU A 23 1.04 -36.30 10.04
CA GLU A 23 0.41 -35.27 9.21
C GLU A 23 -1.06 -35.13 9.61
N ASN A 24 -1.42 -33.95 10.10
CA ASN A 24 -2.78 -33.61 10.47
C ASN A 24 -3.41 -32.81 9.32
N PRO A 25 -4.46 -33.30 8.62
CA PRO A 25 -5.03 -32.64 7.45
C PRO A 25 -5.85 -31.37 7.76
N ASN A 26 -5.87 -30.95 9.03
CA ASN A 26 -6.57 -29.75 9.51
C ASN A 26 -5.60 -28.63 9.97
N ARG A 27 -4.47 -28.44 9.28
CA ARG A 27 -3.77 -27.16 9.37
C ARG A 27 -4.58 -26.14 8.58
N SER A 28 -5.40 -25.36 9.28
CA SER A 28 -5.81 -24.04 8.79
C SER A 28 -4.54 -23.36 8.27
N LYS A 29 -4.42 -23.16 6.95
CA LYS A 29 -3.29 -22.45 6.37
C LYS A 29 -3.19 -21.12 7.10
N LYS A 30 -2.15 -20.99 7.93
CA LYS A 30 -1.91 -19.79 8.71
C LYS A 30 -1.69 -18.70 7.68
N PHE A 31 -2.58 -17.70 7.69
CA PHE A 31 -2.56 -16.57 6.77
C PHE A 31 -1.17 -15.93 6.80
N ASP A 32 -0.43 -16.04 5.71
CA ASP A 32 0.87 -15.40 5.61
C ASP A 32 0.69 -13.99 5.06
N LEU A 33 0.17 -13.11 5.93
CA LEU A 33 0.06 -11.67 5.66
C LEU A 33 1.41 -11.05 5.31
N GLU A 34 2.51 -11.74 5.60
CA GLU A 34 3.86 -11.32 5.26
C GLU A 34 4.19 -11.46 3.76
N LEU A 35 3.40 -12.22 2.99
CA LEU A 35 3.66 -12.44 1.56
C LEU A 35 2.87 -11.51 0.63
N ILE A 36 1.91 -10.73 1.15
CA ILE A 36 1.12 -9.81 0.33
C ILE A 36 1.94 -8.56 0.03
N ARG A 37 2.56 -8.53 -1.16
CA ARG A 37 3.20 -7.35 -1.73
C ARG A 37 2.68 -7.14 -3.15
N PRO A 38 2.32 -5.91 -3.56
CA PRO A 38 2.04 -5.63 -4.96
C PRO A 38 3.27 -5.99 -5.80
N LYS A 39 3.12 -6.92 -6.76
CA LYS A 39 4.17 -7.25 -7.74
C LYS A 39 3.87 -6.52 -9.04
N ALA A 40 4.89 -5.90 -9.63
CA ALA A 40 4.77 -5.30 -10.95
C ALA A 40 4.56 -6.41 -11.98
N GLU A 41 3.71 -6.18 -12.98
CA GLU A 41 3.37 -7.23 -13.96
C GLU A 41 4.61 -7.66 -14.77
N ASN A 42 5.59 -6.77 -14.94
CA ASN A 42 6.85 -7.05 -15.63
C ASN A 42 7.98 -7.57 -14.72
N SER A 43 7.76 -7.82 -13.43
CA SER A 43 8.81 -8.35 -12.57
C SER A 43 9.15 -9.78 -12.99
N SER A 44 10.33 -9.99 -13.57
CA SER A 44 10.90 -11.33 -13.73
C SER A 44 11.07 -11.92 -12.33
N GLY A 45 10.55 -13.12 -12.06
CA GLY A 45 10.41 -13.73 -10.72
C GLY A 45 11.69 -14.03 -9.93
N ARG A 46 12.73 -13.21 -10.04
CA ARG A 46 13.89 -13.18 -9.14
C ARG A 46 13.47 -12.53 -7.83
N ASP A 47 13.83 -13.17 -6.72
CA ASP A 47 13.54 -12.76 -5.34
C ASP A 47 14.30 -11.48 -4.90
N ASP A 48 15.06 -10.83 -5.78
CA ASP A 48 15.71 -9.54 -5.55
C ASP A 48 14.70 -8.38 -5.67
N TYR A 49 13.66 -8.42 -4.83
CA TYR A 49 12.64 -7.40 -4.78
C TYR A 49 13.21 -6.10 -4.20
N TYR A 50 13.39 -5.09 -5.06
CA TYR A 50 13.53 -3.71 -4.62
C TYR A 50 12.14 -3.11 -4.41
N PRO A 51 11.78 -2.69 -3.18
CA PRO A 51 10.42 -2.27 -2.85
C PRO A 51 9.98 -0.97 -3.54
N THR A 52 10.94 -0.15 -3.94
CA THR A 52 10.68 1.16 -4.53
C THR A 52 11.42 1.36 -5.84
N PHE A 53 10.66 1.67 -6.88
CA PHE A 53 11.17 1.85 -8.23
C PHE A 53 10.27 2.82 -9.00
N ASP A 54 10.79 3.39 -10.08
CA ASP A 54 9.95 4.21 -10.96
C ASP A 54 8.89 3.31 -11.59
N CYS A 55 7.61 3.66 -11.54
CA CYS A 55 6.54 2.80 -12.04
C CYS A 55 5.40 3.54 -12.72
N ILE A 56 4.59 2.80 -13.47
CA ILE A 56 3.39 3.28 -14.15
C ILE A 56 2.19 2.48 -13.64
N LEU A 57 1.20 3.18 -13.07
CA LEU A 57 -0.09 2.62 -12.70
C LEU A 57 -1.08 2.91 -13.82
N PHE A 58 -1.86 1.90 -14.19
CA PHE A 58 -2.84 2.01 -15.26
C PHE A 58 -4.25 1.99 -14.70
N LEU A 59 -4.98 3.08 -14.91
CA LEU A 59 -6.43 3.11 -14.75
C LEU A 59 -7.06 2.78 -16.10
N ILE A 60 -7.35 1.50 -16.31
CA ILE A 60 -7.83 0.98 -17.60
C ILE A 60 -9.34 0.85 -17.55
N PHE A 61 -10.02 1.54 -18.47
CA PHE A 61 -11.47 1.59 -18.58
C PHE A 61 -11.93 1.03 -19.92
N CYS A 62 -12.97 0.20 -19.90
CA CYS A 62 -13.70 -0.24 -21.08
C CYS A 62 -15.02 0.53 -21.17
N GLY A 63 -15.09 1.50 -22.10
CA GLY A 63 -16.29 2.31 -22.28
C GLY A 63 -17.52 1.54 -22.80
N GLU A 64 -17.31 0.44 -23.53
CA GLU A 64 -18.41 -0.38 -24.06
C GLU A 64 -19.12 -1.21 -22.98
N HIS A 65 -18.38 -1.68 -21.98
CA HIS A 65 -18.91 -2.57 -20.92
C HIS A 65 -18.99 -1.89 -19.55
N ASP A 66 -18.59 -0.62 -19.44
CA ASP A 66 -18.55 0.17 -18.20
C ASP A 66 -17.81 -0.55 -17.05
N ARG A 67 -16.59 -1.01 -17.37
CA ARG A 67 -15.75 -1.79 -16.45
C ARG A 67 -14.35 -1.25 -16.37
N PHE A 68 -13.73 -1.43 -15.21
CA PHE A 68 -12.32 -1.18 -15.01
C PHE A 68 -11.54 -2.47 -14.84
N ALA A 69 -10.32 -2.49 -15.39
CA ALA A 69 -9.35 -3.53 -15.10
C ALA A 69 -8.71 -3.27 -13.73
N VAL A 70 -8.60 -4.33 -12.94
CA VAL A 70 -7.97 -4.32 -11.63
C VAL A 70 -7.08 -5.53 -11.46
N THR A 71 -6.02 -5.39 -10.68
CA THR A 71 -5.26 -6.53 -10.19
C THR A 71 -5.90 -7.00 -8.89
N ASP A 72 -6.28 -8.28 -8.85
CA ASP A 72 -6.75 -8.90 -7.60
C ASP A 72 -5.57 -9.56 -6.89
N ILE A 73 -5.21 -9.03 -5.73
CA ILE A 73 -4.10 -9.55 -4.91
C ILE A 73 -4.60 -10.74 -4.06
N HIS A 74 -5.40 -11.61 -4.68
CA HIS A 74 -6.29 -12.56 -4.03
C HIS A 74 -5.63 -13.37 -2.90
N ASN A 75 -6.32 -13.45 -1.77
CA ASN A 75 -6.10 -14.43 -0.71
C ASN A 75 -7.46 -14.96 -0.27
N ASP A 76 -7.78 -16.21 -0.63
CA ASP A 76 -8.98 -17.01 -0.32
C ASP A 76 -10.18 -16.24 0.30
N ASN A 77 -11.09 -15.78 -0.56
CA ASN A 77 -12.51 -15.41 -0.32
C ASN A 77 -12.90 -14.51 0.87
N LYS A 78 -11.98 -14.00 1.70
CA LYS A 78 -12.35 -13.22 2.90
C LYS A 78 -11.79 -11.80 2.98
N ASN A 79 -10.72 -11.47 2.24
CA ASN A 79 -10.18 -10.09 2.18
C ASN A 79 -9.54 -9.86 0.79
N ALA A 80 -10.35 -9.69 -0.25
CA ALA A 80 -9.82 -9.33 -1.56
C ALA A 80 -9.29 -7.89 -1.50
N ILE A 81 -8.01 -7.70 -1.83
CA ILE A 81 -7.44 -6.36 -1.97
C ILE A 81 -7.32 -6.07 -3.46
N ILE A 82 -8.03 -5.04 -3.87
CA ILE A 82 -8.13 -4.61 -5.26
C ILE A 82 -7.16 -3.46 -5.48
N TRP A 83 -6.40 -3.51 -6.57
CA TRP A 83 -5.45 -2.45 -6.90
C TRP A 83 -5.36 -2.17 -8.39
N LEU A 84 -4.74 -1.05 -8.75
CA LEU A 84 -4.45 -0.69 -10.14
C LEU A 84 -3.33 -1.59 -10.69
N PRO A 85 -3.49 -2.16 -11.90
CA PRO A 85 -2.40 -2.81 -12.60
C PRO A 85 -1.22 -1.85 -12.79
N PHE A 86 0.01 -2.34 -12.64
CA PHE A 86 1.19 -1.49 -12.74
C PHE A 86 2.44 -2.22 -13.22
N VAL A 87 3.38 -1.46 -13.78
CA VAL A 87 4.67 -1.96 -14.26
C VAL A 87 5.81 -1.09 -13.76
N GLY A 88 6.98 -1.68 -13.56
CA GLY A 88 8.22 -0.97 -13.28
C GLY A 88 8.89 -0.42 -14.54
N ARG A 89 9.41 0.80 -14.46
CA ARG A 89 10.22 1.47 -15.48
C ARG A 89 11.68 1.02 -15.33
N GLU A 90 12.00 -0.15 -15.87
CA GLU A 90 13.33 -0.78 -15.84
C GLU A 90 14.33 -0.07 -16.78
N GLY A 91 14.66 1.19 -16.52
CA GLY A 91 15.62 1.97 -17.34
C GLY A 91 15.09 2.42 -18.70
N ARG A 92 13.87 2.01 -19.07
CA ARG A 92 13.18 2.44 -20.30
C ARG A 92 12.71 3.90 -20.16
N ASN A 93 12.51 4.57 -21.29
CA ASN A 93 11.82 5.86 -21.29
C ASN A 93 10.32 5.66 -20.96
N TRP A 94 9.66 6.70 -20.46
CA TRP A 94 8.26 6.62 -20.00
C TRP A 94 7.27 6.16 -21.07
N ARG A 95 7.46 6.61 -22.31
CA ARG A 95 6.58 6.25 -23.42
C ARG A 95 6.68 4.76 -23.74
N GLN A 96 7.92 4.28 -23.89
CA GLN A 96 8.19 2.87 -24.16
C GLN A 96 7.70 1.97 -23.02
N ALA A 97 8.00 2.33 -21.77
CA ALA A 97 7.52 1.58 -20.60
C ALA A 97 5.98 1.54 -20.51
N SER A 98 5.31 2.62 -20.91
CA SER A 98 3.85 2.70 -20.99
C SER A 98 3.28 1.76 -22.06
N GLU A 99 3.78 1.86 -23.30
CA GLU A 99 3.31 1.06 -24.44
C GLU A 99 3.56 -0.44 -24.21
N GLU A 100 4.78 -0.81 -23.83
CA GLU A 100 5.15 -2.22 -23.56
C GLU A 100 4.47 -2.76 -22.30
N GLY A 101 4.32 -1.93 -21.26
CA GLY A 101 3.65 -2.32 -20.02
C GLY A 101 2.17 -2.63 -20.24
N LEU A 102 1.49 -1.83 -21.06
CA LEU A 102 0.10 -2.08 -21.41
C LEU A 102 -0.06 -3.35 -22.26
N GLN A 103 0.86 -3.60 -23.19
CA GLN A 103 0.89 -4.86 -23.93
C GLN A 103 1.03 -6.04 -22.97
N LEU A 104 1.99 -5.96 -22.04
CA LEU A 104 2.27 -7.01 -21.06
C LEU A 104 1.08 -7.33 -20.15
N ILE A 105 0.35 -6.31 -19.67
CA ILE A 105 -0.87 -6.48 -18.87
C ILE A 105 -1.92 -7.32 -19.60
N PHE A 106 -1.99 -7.18 -20.94
CA PHE A 106 -2.95 -7.88 -21.79
C PHE A 106 -2.37 -9.09 -22.52
N GLU A 107 -1.15 -9.52 -22.20
CA GLU A 107 -0.59 -10.77 -22.70
C GLU A 107 -1.31 -11.95 -22.05
N ARG A 108 -1.80 -12.90 -22.86
CA ARG A 108 -2.25 -14.20 -22.33
C ARG A 108 -1.07 -15.14 -22.28
N ARG A 109 -0.88 -15.75 -21.11
CA ARG A 109 0.12 -16.79 -20.89
C ARG A 109 -0.54 -18.14 -20.68
N ASP A 110 0.12 -19.21 -21.11
CA ASP A 110 -0.26 -20.58 -20.73
C ASP A 110 0.19 -20.88 -19.29
N ASN A 111 -0.08 -22.10 -18.83
CA ASN A 111 0.27 -22.54 -17.47
C ASN A 111 1.79 -22.61 -17.26
N GLU A 112 2.54 -22.73 -18.35
CA GLU A 112 4.00 -22.75 -18.41
C GLU A 112 4.60 -21.33 -18.47
N GLY A 113 3.76 -20.29 -18.53
CA GLY A 113 4.16 -18.88 -18.52
C GLY A 113 4.59 -18.33 -19.88
N MET A 114 4.42 -19.11 -20.96
CA MET A 114 4.74 -18.71 -22.33
C MET A 114 3.62 -17.84 -22.90
N VAL A 115 3.98 -16.83 -23.70
CA VAL A 115 3.01 -15.91 -24.30
C VAL A 115 2.28 -16.61 -25.44
N VAL A 116 0.97 -16.81 -25.29
CA VAL A 116 0.10 -17.48 -26.26
C VAL A 116 -0.64 -16.46 -27.14
N ASN A 117 -0.93 -15.27 -26.60
CA ASN A 117 -1.63 -14.23 -27.35
C ASN A 117 -1.26 -12.83 -26.84
N ARG A 118 -1.09 -11.89 -27.78
CA ARG A 118 -0.96 -10.46 -27.50
C ARG A 118 -2.23 -9.77 -27.97
N ALA A 119 -3.03 -9.25 -27.04
CA ALA A 119 -4.22 -8.51 -27.43
C ALA A 119 -3.83 -7.20 -28.15
N ASP A 120 -4.35 -7.01 -29.37
CA ASP A 120 -4.29 -5.70 -30.04
C ASP A 120 -5.32 -4.77 -29.41
N LEU A 121 -4.85 -3.89 -28.53
CA LEU A 121 -5.71 -3.02 -27.74
C LEU A 121 -5.90 -1.68 -28.46
N ALA A 122 -7.06 -1.50 -29.10
CA ALA A 122 -7.48 -0.18 -29.57
C ALA A 122 -7.82 0.70 -28.36
N HIS A 123 -7.00 1.72 -28.09
CA HIS A 123 -7.15 2.56 -26.90
C HIS A 123 -6.66 3.99 -27.14
N THR A 124 -7.08 4.87 -26.22
CA THR A 124 -6.47 6.19 -26.01
C THR A 124 -5.86 6.21 -24.62
N SER A 125 -4.79 6.98 -24.44
CA SER A 125 -4.14 7.09 -23.14
C SER A 125 -3.77 8.54 -22.82
N ARG A 126 -3.81 8.87 -21.53
CA ARG A 126 -3.40 10.18 -21.01
C ARG A 126 -2.80 10.04 -19.62
N ILE A 127 -1.81 10.85 -19.32
CA ILE A 127 -1.24 10.94 -17.98
C ILE A 127 -2.19 11.79 -17.12
N ILE A 128 -2.59 11.26 -15.96
CA ILE A 128 -3.53 11.93 -15.05
C ILE A 128 -2.87 12.32 -13.73
N GLU A 129 -1.75 11.68 -13.37
CA GLU A 129 -0.95 12.05 -12.21
C GLU A 129 0.52 11.71 -12.38
N LEU A 130 1.38 12.60 -11.87
CA LEU A 130 2.79 12.35 -11.62
C LEU A 130 3.03 12.53 -10.11
N CYS A 131 3.49 11.48 -9.46
CA CYS A 131 3.82 11.49 -8.04
C CYS A 131 5.33 11.30 -7.87
N HIS A 132 5.96 12.19 -7.10
CA HIS A 132 7.37 12.15 -6.75
C HIS A 132 7.51 11.85 -5.26
N LEU A 133 8.17 10.75 -4.93
CA LEU A 133 8.43 10.33 -3.56
C LEU A 133 9.94 10.43 -3.34
N GLN A 134 10.40 11.26 -2.40
CA GLN A 134 11.80 11.29 -2.02
C GLN A 134 12.07 10.18 -1.02
N THR A 135 13.10 9.37 -1.25
CA THR A 135 13.61 8.39 -0.27
C THR A 135 14.52 9.05 0.76
N VAL A 136 14.84 8.34 1.84
CA VAL A 136 15.81 8.82 2.84
C VAL A 136 17.21 9.04 2.24
N SER A 137 17.58 8.25 1.23
CA SER A 137 18.84 8.43 0.48
C SER A 137 18.87 9.67 -0.42
N GLY A 138 17.77 10.42 -0.51
CA GLY A 138 17.63 11.61 -1.36
C GLY A 138 17.28 11.29 -2.82
N ARG A 139 17.14 10.01 -3.18
CA ARG A 139 16.67 9.59 -4.51
C ARG A 139 15.19 9.94 -4.65
N TRP A 140 14.79 10.40 -5.82
CA TRP A 140 13.39 10.56 -6.18
C TRP A 140 12.89 9.33 -6.91
N ILE A 141 11.82 8.74 -6.38
CA ILE A 141 11.02 7.71 -7.04
C ILE A 141 9.90 8.42 -7.78
N GLN A 142 9.73 8.09 -9.05
CA GLN A 142 8.69 8.66 -9.90
C GLN A 142 7.60 7.64 -10.18
N ARG A 143 6.37 8.03 -9.91
CA ARG A 143 5.19 7.19 -10.14
C ARG A 143 4.23 7.92 -11.06
N MET A 144 4.04 7.39 -12.25
CA MET A 144 3.08 7.92 -13.22
C MET A 144 1.76 7.16 -13.13
N THR A 145 0.63 7.86 -13.04
CA THR A 145 -0.68 7.24 -13.27
C THR A 145 -1.20 7.63 -14.65
N GLN A 146 -1.55 6.63 -15.44
CA GLN A 146 -2.06 6.78 -16.79
C GLN A 146 -3.49 6.28 -16.86
N PHE A 147 -4.39 7.11 -17.39
CA PHE A 147 -5.72 6.67 -17.78
C PHE A 147 -5.66 6.08 -19.18
N VAL A 148 -6.20 4.86 -19.32
CA VAL A 148 -6.31 4.16 -20.60
C VAL A 148 -7.78 3.91 -20.85
N ASN A 149 -8.31 4.45 -21.95
CA ASN A 149 -9.68 4.20 -22.38
C ASN A 149 -9.67 3.30 -23.62
N ILE A 150 -10.21 2.09 -23.47
CA ILE A 150 -10.40 1.15 -24.57
C ILE A 150 -11.49 1.72 -25.48
N THR A 151 -11.12 2.01 -26.73
CA THR A 151 -12.03 2.63 -27.71
C THR A 151 -12.79 1.61 -28.53
N ARG A 152 -12.32 0.35 -28.57
CA ARG A 152 -13.04 -0.78 -29.18
C ARG A 152 -12.77 -2.06 -28.40
N CYS A 153 -13.80 -2.68 -27.85
CA CYS A 153 -13.64 -3.88 -27.02
C CYS A 153 -13.86 -5.16 -27.81
N ASN A 154 -12.79 -5.73 -28.37
CA ASN A 154 -12.81 -7.05 -29.01
C ASN A 154 -12.70 -8.19 -27.98
N GLN A 155 -13.61 -8.23 -26.99
CA GLN A 155 -13.54 -9.15 -25.84
C GLN A 155 -12.27 -8.99 -24.98
N THR A 156 -11.65 -7.80 -24.99
CA THR A 156 -10.48 -7.48 -24.17
C THR A 156 -10.84 -7.31 -22.68
N CYS A 157 -12.12 -7.06 -22.37
CA CYS A 157 -12.63 -6.92 -21.01
C CYS A 157 -12.97 -8.25 -20.30
N GLN A 158 -12.21 -9.30 -20.59
CA GLN A 158 -12.34 -10.61 -19.96
C GLN A 158 -11.20 -10.81 -18.94
N PRO A 159 -11.41 -11.61 -17.88
CA PRO A 159 -10.34 -11.92 -16.93
C PRO A 159 -9.14 -12.57 -17.64
N ILE A 160 -7.94 -12.08 -17.37
CA ILE A 160 -6.67 -12.57 -17.94
C ILE A 160 -5.60 -12.53 -16.84
N ASN A 161 -4.92 -13.64 -16.59
CA ASN A 161 -3.88 -13.75 -15.55
C ASN A 161 -4.38 -13.22 -14.18
N SER A 162 -3.71 -12.21 -13.62
CA SER A 162 -4.03 -11.49 -12.38
C SER A 162 -5.12 -10.41 -12.55
N ILE A 163 -5.47 -10.08 -13.79
CA ILE A 163 -6.36 -8.97 -14.13
C ILE A 163 -7.82 -9.43 -14.13
N LYS A 164 -8.62 -8.76 -13.32
CA LYS A 164 -10.07 -8.89 -13.27
C LYS A 164 -10.74 -7.61 -13.77
N TRP A 165 -12.00 -7.74 -14.14
CA TRP A 165 -12.83 -6.63 -14.58
C TRP A 165 -13.98 -6.42 -13.61
N ILE A 166 -14.10 -5.20 -13.09
CA ILE A 166 -15.14 -4.83 -12.13
C ILE A 166 -15.98 -3.70 -12.73
N ASP A 167 -17.30 -3.82 -12.61
CA ASP A 167 -18.24 -2.79 -13.06
C ASP A 167 -18.03 -1.48 -12.28
N THR A 168 -18.13 -0.34 -12.97
CA THR A 168 -17.93 1.00 -12.39
C THR A 168 -18.81 1.25 -11.16
N GLY A 169 -20.08 0.82 -11.21
CA GLY A 169 -21.00 0.99 -10.07
C GLY A 169 -20.67 0.14 -8.85
N SER A 170 -19.98 -0.99 -9.04
CA SER A 170 -19.56 -1.90 -7.96
C SER A 170 -18.31 -1.39 -7.27
N ILE A 171 -17.33 -0.92 -8.04
CA ILE A 171 -16.05 -0.47 -7.49
C ILE A 171 -16.21 0.77 -6.60
N LEU A 172 -17.14 1.67 -6.94
CA LEU A 172 -17.49 2.83 -6.09
C LEU A 172 -18.08 2.45 -4.72
N LYS A 173 -18.50 1.20 -4.54
CA LYS A 173 -19.03 0.66 -3.28
C LYS A 173 -18.00 -0.17 -2.51
N MET A 174 -16.87 -0.51 -3.12
CA MET A 174 -15.80 -1.36 -2.59
C MET A 174 -14.68 -0.56 -1.91
N ASP A 175 -15.02 0.58 -1.30
CA ASP A 175 -14.01 1.52 -0.79
C ASP A 175 -13.07 0.93 0.27
N ASP A 176 -13.51 -0.10 1.02
CA ASP A 176 -12.70 -0.77 2.04
C ASP A 176 -11.73 -1.81 1.45
N ASP A 177 -11.95 -2.25 0.21
CA ASP A 177 -11.20 -3.31 -0.46
C ASP A 177 -10.17 -2.75 -1.45
N ILE A 178 -10.40 -1.54 -1.96
CA ILE A 178 -9.48 -0.86 -2.88
C ILE A 178 -8.33 -0.29 -2.08
N TRP A 179 -7.14 -0.88 -2.24
CA TRP A 179 -5.91 -0.29 -1.70
C TRP A 179 -5.83 1.14 -2.24
N GLY A 180 -5.49 2.12 -1.40
CA GLY A 180 -5.23 3.50 -1.78
C GLY A 180 -6.40 4.31 -2.38
N PRO A 181 -6.39 5.65 -2.26
CA PRO A 181 -7.46 6.52 -2.73
C PRO A 181 -7.41 6.79 -4.23
N GLU A 182 -6.35 6.38 -4.92
CA GLU A 182 -6.09 6.69 -6.32
C GLU A 182 -7.30 6.36 -7.19
N PHE A 183 -7.76 5.11 -7.10
CA PHE A 183 -8.87 4.62 -7.91
C PHE A 183 -10.12 5.50 -7.76
N CYS A 184 -10.62 5.65 -6.53
CA CYS A 184 -11.83 6.41 -6.24
C CYS A 184 -11.70 7.89 -6.60
N ARG A 185 -10.52 8.50 -6.38
CA ARG A 185 -10.25 9.89 -6.78
C ARG A 185 -10.38 10.09 -8.29
N TYR A 186 -9.85 9.15 -9.08
CA TYR A 186 -9.90 9.28 -10.54
C TYR A 186 -11.29 8.97 -11.11
N LEU A 187 -12.04 8.02 -10.53
CA LEU A 187 -13.43 7.79 -10.92
C LEU A 187 -14.29 9.05 -10.77
N LYS A 188 -14.21 9.72 -9.62
CA LYS A 188 -14.93 10.98 -9.39
C LYS A 188 -14.52 12.08 -10.37
N LYS A 189 -13.25 12.12 -10.76
CA LYS A 189 -12.74 13.04 -11.79
C LYS A 189 -13.26 12.71 -13.20
N LEU A 190 -13.42 11.42 -13.52
CA LEU A 190 -14.04 10.96 -14.76
C LEU A 190 -15.51 11.40 -14.83
N GLU A 191 -16.28 11.20 -13.76
CA GLU A 191 -17.68 11.63 -13.67
C GLU A 191 -17.84 13.15 -13.83
N SER A 192 -16.95 13.92 -13.19
CA SER A 192 -16.93 15.38 -13.29
C SER A 192 -16.31 15.92 -14.59
N LYS A 193 -15.84 15.03 -15.48
CA LYS A 193 -15.15 15.35 -16.76
C LYS A 193 -13.92 16.25 -16.60
N ARG A 194 -13.29 16.28 -15.42
CA ARG A 194 -12.11 17.09 -15.11
C ARG A 194 -10.91 16.19 -14.84
N LEU A 195 -10.23 15.78 -15.90
CA LEU A 195 -8.96 15.05 -15.78
C LEU A 195 -7.81 15.96 -16.19
N GLU A 196 -7.54 16.91 -15.32
CA GLU A 196 -6.31 17.68 -15.34
C GLU A 196 -5.18 16.83 -14.75
N LEU A 197 -3.99 16.97 -15.33
CA LEU A 197 -2.76 16.38 -14.81
C LEU A 197 -2.52 16.90 -13.40
N LYS A 198 -2.43 15.99 -12.43
CA LYS A 198 -2.04 16.32 -11.05
C LYS A 198 -0.56 16.02 -10.84
N VAL A 199 0.17 16.95 -10.23
CA VAL A 199 1.54 16.70 -9.76
C VAL A 199 1.52 16.66 -8.24
N ILE A 200 2.08 15.61 -7.66
CA ILE A 200 2.15 15.42 -6.22
C ILE A 200 3.60 15.15 -5.85
N GLU A 201 4.05 15.76 -4.76
CA GLU A 201 5.41 15.60 -4.28
C GLU A 201 5.41 15.37 -2.78
N PHE A 202 6.14 14.35 -2.36
CA PHE A 202 6.44 14.04 -0.97
C PHE A 202 7.96 14.14 -0.77
N SER A 203 8.41 15.36 -0.46
CA SER A 203 9.80 15.60 -0.07
C SER A 203 10.01 15.20 1.39
N ILE A 204 11.28 14.94 1.75
CA ILE A 204 11.67 14.73 3.14
C ILE A 204 11.26 15.91 4.03
N ASP A 205 11.32 17.15 3.53
CA ASP A 205 10.84 18.32 4.27
C ASP A 205 9.35 18.24 4.63
N LYS A 206 8.50 17.73 3.72
CA LYS A 206 7.07 17.52 3.99
C LYS A 206 6.84 16.41 5.01
N ILE A 207 7.68 15.38 4.99
CA ILE A 207 7.66 14.28 5.96
C ILE A 207 8.07 14.78 7.35
N LEU A 208 9.13 15.57 7.43
CA LEU A 208 9.70 16.12 8.66
C LEU A 208 9.06 17.44 9.12
N LYS A 209 8.00 17.91 8.46
CA LYS A 209 7.35 19.20 8.77
C LYS A 209 7.00 19.36 10.26
N HIS A 210 6.57 18.28 10.91
CA HIS A 210 6.19 18.28 12.34
C HIS A 210 7.39 18.13 13.30
N HIS A 211 8.56 17.72 12.80
CA HIS A 211 9.80 17.67 13.57
C HIS A 211 10.50 19.04 13.61
N HIS A 212 10.49 19.77 12.49
CA HIS A 212 11.10 21.10 12.39
C HIS A 212 10.18 22.25 12.82
N SER A 213 8.92 21.97 13.09
CA SER A 213 7.97 23.00 13.54
C SER A 213 8.32 23.46 14.96
N ASN A 214 8.98 24.62 15.04
CA ASN A 214 9.14 25.40 16.27
C ASN A 214 7.89 26.21 16.60
N GLU A 215 6.91 26.24 15.69
CA GLU A 215 5.68 26.97 15.90
C GLU A 215 4.94 26.31 17.06
N ARG A 216 4.42 27.15 17.96
CA ARG A 216 3.29 26.78 18.79
C ARG A 216 2.11 26.60 17.83
N SER A 217 2.15 25.55 17.01
CA SER A 217 1.08 25.23 16.08
C SER A 217 -0.22 25.17 16.88
N ASP A 218 -1.29 25.64 16.26
CA ASP A 218 -2.63 25.66 16.84
C ASP A 218 -2.88 24.43 17.69
N ARG A 219 -3.53 24.62 18.84
CA ARG A 219 -3.78 23.62 19.91
C ARG A 219 -4.37 22.28 19.42
N SER A 220 -4.66 22.11 18.13
CA SER A 220 -5.23 20.95 17.47
C SER A 220 -4.22 19.89 17.00
N ASP A 221 -2.96 20.23 16.68
CA ASP A 221 -1.98 19.25 16.17
C ASP A 221 -1.08 18.67 17.27
N LEU A 222 -1.37 17.43 17.66
CA LEU A 222 -0.71 16.73 18.76
C LEU A 222 0.61 16.05 18.34
N LEU A 223 0.86 15.87 17.05
CA LEU A 223 2.00 15.09 16.56
C LEU A 223 3.36 15.75 16.88
N PRO A 224 3.58 17.07 16.67
CA PRO A 224 4.81 17.75 17.11
C PRO A 224 5.03 17.68 18.61
N GLY A 225 3.95 17.71 19.40
CA GLY A 225 4.00 17.54 20.86
C GLY A 225 4.48 16.14 21.24
N LEU A 226 3.95 15.11 20.59
CA LEU A 226 4.36 13.72 20.82
C LEU A 226 5.81 13.47 20.42
N ILE A 227 6.23 13.91 19.21
CA ILE A 227 7.61 13.78 18.72
C ILE A 227 8.59 14.38 19.74
N ARG A 228 8.31 15.59 20.23
CA ARG A 228 9.12 16.24 21.28
C ARG A 228 9.08 15.50 22.61
N SER A 229 7.89 15.11 23.08
CA SER A 229 7.74 14.42 24.37
C SER A 229 8.46 13.08 24.43
N LYS A 230 8.60 12.42 23.27
CA LYS A 230 9.27 11.13 23.13
C LYS A 230 10.75 11.26 22.70
N ASN A 231 11.27 12.48 22.54
CA ASN A 231 12.63 12.75 22.07
C ASN A 231 12.99 11.98 20.79
N LEU A 232 12.04 11.85 19.86
CA LEU A 232 12.27 11.09 18.64
C LEU A 232 13.24 11.84 17.73
N SER A 233 14.33 11.16 17.37
CA SER A 233 15.32 11.72 16.47
C SER A 233 14.77 11.84 15.04
N GLN A 234 15.30 12.78 14.28
CA GLN A 234 15.03 12.86 12.83
C GLN A 234 15.33 11.54 12.13
N LYS A 235 16.42 10.85 12.51
CA LYS A 235 16.80 9.55 11.95
C LYS A 235 15.70 8.52 12.14
N SER A 236 15.17 8.42 13.36
CA SER A 236 14.06 7.51 13.70
C SER A 236 12.83 7.75 12.80
N LEU A 237 12.45 9.02 12.60
CA LEU A 237 11.32 9.36 11.72
C LEU A 237 11.58 8.99 10.25
N LEU A 238 12.82 9.16 9.79
CA LEU A 238 13.23 8.78 8.43
C LEU A 238 13.23 7.26 8.25
N ASP A 239 13.75 6.50 9.22
CA ASP A 239 13.72 5.04 9.21
C ASP A 239 12.27 4.52 9.15
N LEU A 240 11.36 5.11 9.92
CA LEU A 240 9.93 4.78 9.86
C LEU A 240 9.32 5.12 8.51
N TYR A 241 9.72 6.24 7.90
CA TYR A 241 9.22 6.65 6.58
C TYR A 241 9.69 5.71 5.48
N GLU A 242 10.96 5.28 5.49
CA GLU A 242 11.47 4.30 4.54
C GLU A 242 10.71 2.96 4.68
N HIS A 243 10.50 2.49 5.92
CA HIS A 243 9.69 1.31 6.20
C HIS A 243 8.24 1.47 5.72
N TYR A 244 7.62 2.63 5.95
CA TYR A 244 6.28 2.94 5.44
C TYR A 244 6.24 2.83 3.91
N LEU A 245 7.14 3.51 3.20
CA LEU A 245 7.20 3.46 1.74
C LEU A 245 7.35 2.02 1.23
N HIS A 246 8.22 1.22 1.84
CA HIS A 246 8.46 -0.16 1.44
C HIS A 246 7.21 -1.05 1.49
N HIS A 247 6.23 -0.69 2.32
CA HIS A 247 5.03 -1.49 2.54
C HIS A 247 3.75 -0.85 2.02
N THR A 248 3.76 0.42 1.63
CA THR A 248 2.61 1.09 1.01
C THR A 248 2.73 1.21 -0.50
N PHE A 249 3.95 1.20 -1.04
CA PHE A 249 4.22 1.36 -2.47
C PHE A 249 3.52 0.27 -3.31
N PRO A 250 2.91 0.61 -4.47
CA PRO A 250 2.96 1.89 -5.17
C PRO A 250 1.87 2.91 -4.77
N SER A 251 1.12 2.65 -3.70
CA SER A 251 0.33 3.69 -3.04
C SER A 251 1.20 4.47 -2.05
N TYR A 252 0.65 5.59 -1.59
CA TYR A 252 1.20 6.40 -0.50
C TYR A 252 0.18 6.61 0.62
N TYR A 253 -0.94 5.89 0.56
CA TYR A 253 -1.98 5.83 1.59
C TYR A 253 -2.40 4.38 1.84
N LEU A 254 -2.96 4.12 3.02
CA LEU A 254 -3.49 2.82 3.41
C LEU A 254 -5.01 2.90 3.63
N ASN A 255 -5.74 1.95 3.07
CA ASN A 255 -7.10 1.64 3.50
C ASN A 255 -7.05 0.70 4.72
N TYR A 256 -8.22 0.27 5.21
CA TYR A 256 -8.26 -0.60 6.39
C TYR A 256 -7.57 -1.96 6.17
N GLN A 257 -7.74 -2.58 5.00
CA GLN A 257 -7.18 -3.90 4.71
C GLN A 257 -5.65 -3.86 4.55
N SER A 258 -5.14 -2.91 3.76
CA SER A 258 -3.70 -2.65 3.62
C SER A 258 -3.06 -2.19 4.93
N PHE A 259 -3.78 -1.48 5.79
CA PHE A 259 -3.31 -1.15 7.13
C PHE A 259 -3.10 -2.40 8.01
N LYS A 260 -3.99 -3.39 7.95
CA LYS A 260 -3.79 -4.65 8.68
C LYS A 260 -2.52 -5.38 8.23
N ILE A 261 -2.25 -5.40 6.92
CA ILE A 261 -1.02 -5.95 6.37
C ILE A 261 0.18 -5.16 6.90
N TYR A 262 0.11 -3.83 6.88
CA TYR A 262 1.17 -2.96 7.39
C TYR A 262 1.47 -3.21 8.88
N LEU A 263 0.45 -3.38 9.73
CA LEU A 263 0.66 -3.74 11.14
C LEU A 263 1.38 -5.08 11.30
N SER A 264 1.02 -6.07 10.47
CA SER A 264 1.74 -7.35 10.44
C SER A 264 3.21 -7.16 10.09
N LYS A 265 3.52 -6.27 9.13
CA LYS A 265 4.90 -5.91 8.75
C LYS A 265 5.67 -5.18 9.83
N CYS A 266 4.97 -4.41 10.66
CA CYS A 266 5.55 -3.82 11.87
C CYS A 266 5.76 -4.83 13.02
N GLY A 267 5.49 -6.12 12.82
CA GLY A 267 5.66 -7.16 13.84
C GLY A 267 4.50 -7.30 14.83
N PHE A 268 3.34 -6.69 14.56
CA PHE A 268 2.17 -6.84 15.44
C PHE A 268 1.66 -8.27 15.39
N ARG A 269 1.42 -8.86 16.57
CA ARG A 269 0.85 -10.22 16.68
C ARG A 269 -0.53 -10.29 16.03
N SER A 270 -0.82 -11.41 15.36
CA SER A 270 -2.10 -11.63 14.67
C SER A 270 -3.32 -11.37 15.57
N GLN A 271 -3.27 -11.80 16.83
CA GLN A 271 -4.33 -11.56 17.82
C GLN A 271 -4.59 -10.05 18.07
N ILE A 272 -3.55 -9.22 18.03
CA ILE A 272 -3.69 -7.77 18.19
C ILE A 272 -4.35 -7.19 16.94
N ILE A 273 -3.89 -7.62 15.75
CA ILE A 273 -4.45 -7.18 14.47
C ILE A 273 -5.93 -7.55 14.39
N GLU A 274 -6.29 -8.80 14.68
CA GLU A 274 -7.67 -9.27 14.62
C GLU A 274 -8.60 -8.52 15.58
N ASN A 275 -8.16 -8.29 16.82
CA ASN A 275 -9.02 -7.71 17.86
C ASN A 275 -9.04 -6.18 17.87
N TYR A 276 -7.96 -5.52 17.45
CA TYR A 276 -7.78 -4.08 17.65
C TYR A 276 -7.54 -3.27 16.38
N SER A 277 -7.17 -3.88 15.24
CA SER A 277 -6.82 -3.10 14.03
C SER A 277 -7.86 -2.07 13.63
N LYS A 278 -9.16 -2.39 13.73
CA LYS A 278 -10.22 -1.42 13.42
C LYS A 278 -10.16 -0.18 14.31
N ARG A 279 -9.98 -0.37 15.62
CA ARG A 279 -9.86 0.74 16.58
C ARG A 279 -8.60 1.56 16.33
N LEU A 280 -7.47 0.91 16.02
CA LEU A 280 -6.23 1.59 15.68
C LEU A 280 -6.37 2.41 14.39
N PHE A 281 -7.01 1.83 13.37
CA PHE A 281 -7.28 2.51 12.10
C PHE A 281 -8.20 3.72 12.27
N ASP A 282 -9.28 3.56 13.05
CA ASP A 282 -10.21 4.66 13.31
C ASP A 282 -9.58 5.76 14.19
N PHE A 283 -8.63 5.39 15.08
CA PHE A 283 -7.81 6.34 15.84
C PHE A 283 -6.90 7.17 14.93
N CYS A 284 -6.20 6.54 13.98
CA CYS A 284 -5.44 7.23 12.93
C CYS A 284 -6.30 8.24 12.18
N ARG A 285 -7.47 7.80 11.69
CA ARG A 285 -8.40 8.65 10.91
C ARG A 285 -8.96 9.83 11.69
N ALA A 286 -9.12 9.71 13.00
CA ALA A 286 -9.62 10.79 13.84
C ALA A 286 -8.67 12.01 13.84
N ARG A 287 -7.37 11.80 13.55
CA ARG A 287 -6.39 12.86 13.31
C ARG A 287 -6.58 13.50 11.93
N SER A 288 -6.65 12.70 10.86
CA SER A 288 -6.75 13.17 9.46
C SER A 288 -8.00 14.03 9.20
N LYS A 289 -9.07 13.84 9.98
CA LYS A 289 -10.28 14.68 9.98
C LYS A 289 -10.04 16.15 10.35
N ARG A 290 -8.91 16.49 10.97
CA ARG A 290 -8.61 17.84 11.44
C ARG A 290 -7.82 18.67 10.42
N ASP A 291 -7.11 18.03 9.49
CA ASP A 291 -6.13 18.69 8.61
C ASP A 291 -6.51 18.67 7.11
N LEU A 292 -7.61 18.00 6.72
CA LEU A 292 -8.00 17.85 5.32
C LEU A 292 -9.45 18.30 5.08
N THR A 293 -9.69 18.92 3.92
CA THR A 293 -11.03 19.22 3.42
C THR A 293 -11.91 17.96 3.36
N PRO A 294 -13.25 18.05 3.44
CA PRO A 294 -14.16 16.92 3.70
C PRO A 294 -14.28 15.86 2.59
N THR A 295 -13.30 15.75 1.70
CA THR A 295 -13.34 14.89 0.52
C THR A 295 -12.22 13.85 0.60
N ASP A 296 -12.59 12.57 0.61
CA ASP A 296 -11.74 11.37 0.56
C ASP A 296 -10.81 11.08 1.76
N SER A 297 -10.48 12.06 2.60
CA SER A 297 -9.61 11.89 3.80
C SER A 297 -10.17 10.95 4.85
N ASN A 298 -11.48 10.71 4.83
CA ASN A 298 -12.12 9.86 5.80
C ASN A 298 -11.91 8.37 5.54
N LYS A 299 -11.31 7.87 4.47
CA LYS A 299 -11.25 6.40 4.25
C LYS A 299 -9.84 5.82 4.25
N TYR A 300 -8.84 6.68 4.18
CA TYR A 300 -7.45 6.31 4.07
C TYR A 300 -6.63 7.04 5.11
N ILE A 301 -5.48 6.47 5.46
CA ILE A 301 -4.51 7.06 6.37
C ILE A 301 -3.18 7.24 5.66
N ASP A 302 -2.42 8.26 6.05
CA ASP A 302 -1.10 8.56 5.49
C ASP A 302 0.05 8.22 6.44
N PHE A 303 1.27 8.54 6.02
CA PHE A 303 2.46 8.37 6.84
C PHE A 303 2.36 9.07 8.20
N HIS A 304 1.85 10.31 8.26
CA HIS A 304 1.78 11.07 9.49
C HIS A 304 0.75 10.47 10.47
N ASP A 305 -0.31 9.86 9.96
CA ASP A 305 -1.27 9.09 10.76
C ASP A 305 -0.63 7.85 11.38
N ILE A 306 0.15 7.10 10.60
CA ILE A 306 0.92 5.94 11.08
C ILE A 306 1.96 6.36 12.12
N CYS A 307 2.67 7.43 11.85
CA CYS A 307 3.65 8.01 12.75
C CYS A 307 3.00 8.36 14.09
N PHE A 308 1.85 9.03 14.08
CA PHE A 308 1.09 9.33 15.29
C PHE A 308 0.70 8.08 16.08
N LEU A 309 0.23 7.03 15.41
CA LEU A 309 -0.10 5.76 16.04
C LEU A 309 1.12 5.12 16.70
N LEU A 310 2.19 4.88 15.94
CA LEU A 310 3.33 4.10 16.41
C LEU A 310 4.05 4.80 17.57
N ILE A 311 4.21 6.13 17.50
CA ILE A 311 4.78 6.94 18.60
C ILE A 311 3.93 6.84 19.87
N GLY A 312 2.61 6.71 19.72
CA GLY A 312 1.68 6.52 20.82
C GLY A 312 1.80 5.16 21.51
N PHE A 313 2.18 4.11 20.77
CA PHE A 313 2.28 2.74 21.29
C PHE A 313 3.67 2.38 21.83
N ASP A 314 4.76 2.79 21.17
CA ASP A 314 6.13 2.49 21.60
C ASP A 314 7.14 3.52 21.01
N PRO A 315 7.99 4.19 21.81
CA PRO A 315 9.05 5.05 21.28
C PRO A 315 10.18 4.29 20.57
N GLU A 316 10.36 2.99 20.83
CA GLU A 316 11.33 2.16 20.11
C GLU A 316 10.66 1.64 18.84
N LEU A 317 10.79 2.41 17.76
CA LEU A 317 10.26 2.08 16.43
C LEU A 317 10.54 0.63 16.03
N PRO A 318 9.67 0.00 15.21
CA PRO A 318 9.89 -1.36 14.74
C PRO A 318 11.29 -1.48 14.10
N ILE A 319 12.17 -2.22 14.77
CA ILE A 319 13.45 -2.69 14.23
C ILE A 319 13.12 -4.06 13.62
N GLU A 320 13.49 -4.30 12.36
CA GLU A 320 13.21 -5.56 11.65
C GLU A 320 13.68 -6.81 12.44
N ASP A 321 14.61 -6.65 13.38
CA ASP A 321 15.19 -7.72 14.19
C ASP A 321 14.60 -7.85 15.62
N LYS A 322 13.67 -6.98 16.04
CA LYS A 322 13.16 -7.02 17.44
C LYS A 322 12.07 -8.06 17.71
N PHE A 323 11.47 -8.63 16.66
CA PHE A 323 10.30 -9.50 16.79
C PHE A 323 10.40 -10.81 15.98
N GLN A 324 11.62 -11.20 15.58
CA GLN A 324 11.88 -12.54 15.03
C GLN A 324 11.83 -13.62 16.12
#